data_AF-M7YME9-F1
#
_entry.id   AF-M7YME9-F1
#
_cell.length_a   1.000
_cell.length_b   1.000
_cell.length_c   1.000
_cell.angle_alpha   90.00
_cell.angle_beta   90.00
_cell.angle_gamma   90.00
#
_symmetry.space_group_name_H-M   'P 1'
#
loop_
_entity.id
_entity.type
_entity.pdbx_description
1 polymer ?
#
loop_
_entity_poly.entity_id
_entity_poly.type
_entity_poly.pdbx_seq_one_letter_code
_entity_poly.pdbx_strand_id
1 'polypeptide(L)'
;MARAGVVLTTFLFNAPFLSAPVERIPHKKVKQGIRIAKSFVTAGVATVLHKGGGSGDEAFAALARWVPNVLVNPADPISAEYVGYFDHRKKMEDIGAGAVGRLATRHSVKDLLLGIGKPGGCEPLHLFPSAVLTVNRGPSPDFKSAHGIHQWWRPDLALECRAYSYA
;
A
#
# COMPACT_ATOMS: atom_id res chain seq x y z
N MET A 1 13.45 8.31 -9.87
CA MET A 1 13.40 9.80 -9.86
C MET A 1 13.22 10.36 -8.46
N ALA A 2 12.16 9.98 -7.73
CA ALA A 2 11.94 10.43 -6.35
C ALA A 2 13.15 10.24 -5.41
N ARG A 3 13.80 9.08 -5.49
CA ARG A 3 15.05 8.79 -4.75
C ARG A 3 16.21 9.72 -5.08
N ALA A 4 16.29 10.17 -6.32
CA ALA A 4 17.28 11.12 -6.79
C ALA A 4 16.89 12.58 -6.46
N GLY A 5 15.83 12.79 -5.66
CA GLY A 5 15.37 14.11 -5.25
C GLY A 5 14.37 14.78 -6.20
N VAL A 6 14.06 14.16 -7.35
CA VAL A 6 13.09 14.71 -8.30
C VAL A 6 11.69 14.19 -7.98
N VAL A 7 10.85 15.06 -7.44
CA VAL A 7 9.46 14.76 -7.07
C VAL A 7 8.52 15.22 -8.19
N LEU A 8 7.83 14.26 -8.83
CA LEU A 8 6.78 14.58 -9.79
C LEU A 8 5.41 14.58 -9.11
N THR A 9 4.59 15.57 -9.47
CA THR A 9 3.15 15.45 -9.25
C THR A 9 2.63 14.24 -10.03
N THR A 10 2.11 13.25 -9.31
CA THR A 10 1.66 11.99 -9.90
C THR A 10 0.21 11.74 -9.54
N PHE A 11 -0.57 11.26 -10.50
CA PHE A 11 -1.93 10.79 -10.31
C PHE A 11 -2.02 9.35 -10.78
N LEU A 12 -2.38 8.44 -9.88
CA LEU A 12 -2.50 7.01 -10.13
C LEU A 12 -3.98 6.63 -10.05
N PHE A 13 -4.63 6.49 -11.20
CA PHE A 13 -6.04 6.08 -11.29
C PHE A 13 -6.12 4.57 -11.40
N ASN A 14 -6.71 3.90 -10.40
CA ASN A 14 -6.94 2.46 -10.37
C ASN A 14 -5.69 1.63 -10.70
N ALA A 15 -4.52 2.13 -10.30
CA ALA A 15 -3.26 1.42 -10.51
C ALA A 15 -3.31 0.07 -9.78
N PRO A 16 -2.76 -1.00 -10.37
CA PRO A 16 -2.77 -2.31 -9.73
C PRO A 16 -1.93 -2.33 -8.45
N PHE A 17 -2.47 -3.00 -7.43
CA PHE A 17 -1.78 -3.32 -6.19
C PHE A 17 -1.48 -4.81 -6.17
N LEU A 18 -0.20 -5.16 -6.31
CA LEU A 18 0.23 -6.55 -6.45
C LEU A 18 0.38 -7.18 -5.06
N SER A 19 -0.72 -7.64 -4.47
CA SER A 19 -0.70 -8.44 -3.24
C SER A 19 -1.71 -9.58 -3.25
N ALA A 20 -1.57 -10.50 -2.29
CA ALA A 20 -2.63 -11.46 -2.00
C ALA A 20 -3.95 -10.70 -1.69
N PRO A 21 -5.11 -11.18 -2.18
CA PRO A 21 -6.37 -10.42 -2.16
C PRO A 21 -7.06 -10.46 -0.78
N VAL A 22 -6.48 -9.77 0.20
CA VAL A 22 -6.95 -9.69 1.60
C VAL A 22 -8.18 -8.77 1.73
N GLU A 23 -8.38 -7.84 0.80
CA GLU A 23 -9.59 -7.01 0.68
C GLU A 23 -10.86 -7.83 0.40
N ARG A 24 -10.73 -9.07 -0.12
CA ARG A 24 -11.89 -9.95 -0.38
C ARG A 24 -12.52 -10.53 0.90
N ILE A 25 -11.89 -10.35 2.06
CA ILE A 25 -12.41 -10.85 3.34
C ILE A 25 -13.56 -9.93 3.81
N PRO A 26 -14.80 -10.44 3.96
CA PRO A 26 -15.99 -9.61 4.21
C PRO A 26 -15.97 -8.94 5.60
N HIS A 27 -15.38 -9.60 6.60
CA HIS A 27 -15.37 -9.09 7.96
C HIS A 27 -14.17 -8.17 8.24
N LYS A 28 -14.44 -6.86 8.39
CA LYS A 28 -13.44 -5.83 8.70
C LYS A 28 -12.54 -6.17 9.90
N LYS A 29 -13.12 -6.68 11.00
CA LYS A 29 -12.36 -7.07 12.21
C LYS A 29 -11.40 -8.24 11.95
N VAL A 30 -11.85 -9.25 11.21
CA VAL A 30 -11.05 -10.44 10.86
C VAL A 30 -9.90 -10.05 9.92
N LYS A 31 -10.21 -9.30 8.87
CA LYS A 31 -9.24 -8.74 7.93
C LYS A 31 -8.15 -7.93 8.63
N GLN A 32 -8.56 -7.07 9.58
CA GLN A 32 -7.63 -6.26 10.35
C GLN A 32 -6.78 -7.09 11.30
N GLY A 33 -7.37 -8.09 11.95
CA GLY A 33 -6.64 -9.04 12.80
C GLY A 33 -5.57 -9.81 12.03
N ILE A 34 -5.91 -10.31 10.84
CA ILE A 34 -4.97 -11.02 9.95
C ILE A 34 -3.80 -10.13 9.54
N ARG A 35 -4.07 -8.88 9.12
CA ARG A 35 -3.00 -7.95 8.72
C ARG A 35 -2.06 -7.62 9.88
N ILE A 36 -2.60 -7.39 11.09
CA ILE A 36 -1.80 -7.12 12.28
C ILE A 36 -0.95 -8.34 12.65
N ALA A 37 -1.57 -9.51 12.78
CA ALA A 37 -0.87 -10.75 13.13
C ALA A 37 0.24 -11.08 12.12
N LYS A 38 -0.06 -10.98 10.82
CA LYS A 38 0.94 -11.16 9.75
C LYS A 38 2.11 -10.19 9.94
N SER A 39 1.83 -8.92 10.23
CA SER A 39 2.89 -7.93 10.40
C SER A 39 3.81 -8.23 11.58
N PHE A 40 3.28 -8.65 12.73
CA PHE A 40 4.11 -9.04 13.87
C PHE A 40 4.94 -10.30 13.59
N VAL A 41 4.36 -11.31 12.94
CA VAL A 41 5.10 -12.52 12.53
C VAL A 41 6.22 -12.16 11.55
N THR A 42 5.92 -11.40 10.50
CA THR A 42 6.89 -10.98 9.49
C THR A 42 8.00 -10.12 10.11
N ALA A 43 7.69 -9.22 11.03
CA ALA A 43 8.68 -8.41 11.74
C ALA A 43 9.56 -9.25 12.69
N GLY A 44 8.97 -10.24 13.38
CA GLY A 44 9.72 -11.17 14.23
C GLY A 44 10.70 -12.01 13.42
N VAL A 45 10.24 -12.60 12.31
CA VAL A 45 11.08 -13.34 11.34
C VAL A 45 12.19 -12.44 10.80
N ALA A 46 11.85 -11.22 10.36
CA ALA A 46 12.82 -10.26 9.88
C ALA A 46 13.91 -9.91 10.90
N THR A 47 13.53 -9.70 12.16
CA THR A 47 14.46 -9.37 13.26
C THR A 47 15.45 -10.51 13.52
N VAL A 48 15.00 -11.77 13.41
CA VAL A 48 15.87 -12.94 13.56
C VAL A 48 16.79 -13.14 12.36
N LEU A 49 16.31 -12.86 11.14
CA LEU A 49 17.11 -13.02 9.91
C LEU A 49 18.05 -11.84 9.60
N HIS A 50 17.79 -10.63 10.12
CA HIS A 50 18.58 -9.44 9.82
C HIS A 50 19.54 -9.06 10.96
N LYS A 51 20.79 -9.57 10.85
CA LYS A 51 21.99 -8.95 11.46
C LYS A 51 22.80 -8.12 10.46
N GLY A 52 22.32 -7.93 9.23
CA GLY A 52 22.95 -7.07 8.21
C GLY A 52 21.96 -6.66 7.12
N GLY A 53 21.98 -5.39 6.71
CA GLY A 53 21.28 -4.90 5.52
C GLY A 53 20.65 -3.51 5.68
N GLY A 54 21.46 -2.45 5.57
CA GLY A 54 21.00 -1.05 5.66
C GLY A 54 20.41 -0.45 4.37
N SER A 55 20.59 -1.07 3.19
CA SER A 55 20.30 -0.39 1.91
C SER A 55 18.81 -0.30 1.53
N GLY A 56 17.97 -1.24 1.98
CA GLY A 56 16.53 -1.24 1.66
C GLY A 56 15.71 -0.24 2.49
N ASP A 57 16.18 0.08 3.71
CA ASP A 57 15.55 1.05 4.59
C ASP A 57 15.66 2.46 4.00
N GLU A 58 16.88 2.86 3.67
CA GLU A 58 17.20 4.15 3.06
C GLU A 58 16.49 4.34 1.71
N ALA A 59 16.37 3.27 0.92
CA ALA A 59 15.69 3.31 -0.37
C ALA A 59 14.17 3.58 -0.25
N PHE A 60 13.50 2.97 0.73
CA PHE A 60 12.07 3.21 0.99
C PHE A 60 11.85 4.56 1.66
N ALA A 61 12.68 4.93 2.64
CA ALA A 61 12.64 6.24 3.28
C ALA A 61 12.94 7.38 2.29
N ALA A 62 13.83 7.18 1.31
CA ALA A 62 14.12 8.15 0.26
C ALA A 62 12.91 8.44 -0.66
N LEU A 63 11.89 7.56 -0.67
CA LEU A 63 10.63 7.82 -1.37
C LEU A 63 9.64 8.65 -0.55
N ALA A 64 9.89 8.93 0.74
CA ALA A 64 8.95 9.61 1.65
C ALA A 64 8.51 10.99 1.14
N ARG A 65 9.42 11.67 0.44
CA ARG A 65 9.21 12.98 -0.20
C ARG A 65 8.31 12.93 -1.43
N TRP A 66 8.13 11.76 -2.05
CA TRP A 66 7.20 11.60 -3.17
C TRP A 66 5.83 11.20 -2.64
N VAL A 67 4.85 12.06 -2.89
CA VAL A 67 3.48 11.92 -2.41
C VAL A 67 2.54 11.84 -3.61
N PRO A 68 2.39 10.65 -4.23
CA PRO A 68 1.45 10.48 -5.33
C PRO A 68 0.00 10.65 -4.86
N ASN A 69 -0.85 11.19 -5.73
CA ASN A 69 -2.29 11.14 -5.58
C ASN A 69 -2.78 9.78 -6.10
N VAL A 70 -3.32 8.96 -5.22
CA VAL A 70 -3.76 7.60 -5.53
C VAL A 70 -5.28 7.58 -5.47
N LEU A 71 -5.89 7.26 -6.60
CA LEU A 71 -7.33 7.30 -6.77
C LEU A 71 -7.82 5.87 -6.99
N VAL A 72 -8.65 5.38 -6.07
CA VAL A 72 -9.11 3.99 -6.04
C VAL A 72 -10.59 3.86 -5.80
N ASN A 73 -11.14 2.73 -6.20
CA ASN A 73 -12.52 2.35 -5.91
C ASN A 73 -12.54 1.05 -5.08
N PRO A 74 -13.24 0.98 -3.94
CA PRO A 74 -13.34 -0.25 -3.15
C PRO A 74 -13.98 -1.43 -3.89
N ALA A 75 -14.81 -1.18 -4.91
CA ALA A 75 -15.39 -2.21 -5.78
C ALA A 75 -14.42 -2.67 -6.89
N ASP A 76 -13.22 -2.09 -6.96
CA ASP A 76 -12.11 -2.53 -7.81
C ASP A 76 -11.10 -3.37 -7.00
N PRO A 77 -11.17 -4.72 -7.05
CA PRO A 77 -10.26 -5.58 -6.32
C PRO A 77 -8.80 -5.52 -6.82
N ILE A 78 -8.51 -4.86 -7.95
CA ILE A 78 -7.15 -4.67 -8.45
C ILE A 78 -6.44 -3.54 -7.70
N SER A 79 -7.16 -2.48 -7.34
CA SER A 79 -6.58 -1.28 -6.69
C SER A 79 -7.04 -1.06 -5.24
N ALA A 80 -8.13 -1.72 -4.79
CA ALA A 80 -8.69 -1.53 -3.45
C ALA A 80 -7.72 -1.85 -2.31
N GLU A 81 -6.69 -2.68 -2.54
CA GLU A 81 -5.68 -3.00 -1.53
C GLU A 81 -4.90 -1.77 -1.06
N TYR A 82 -4.82 -0.68 -1.83
CA TYR A 82 -4.23 0.58 -1.36
C TYR A 82 -4.95 1.13 -0.12
N VAL A 83 -6.28 1.04 -0.06
CA VAL A 83 -7.07 1.44 1.11
C VAL A 83 -6.61 0.66 2.32
N GLY A 84 -6.50 -0.66 2.14
CA GLY A 84 -6.08 -1.57 3.16
C GLY A 84 -4.65 -1.40 3.66
N TYR A 85 -3.75 -1.12 2.73
CA TYR A 85 -2.35 -0.85 2.97
C TYR A 85 -2.16 0.39 3.85
N PHE A 86 -2.75 1.52 3.44
CA PHE A 86 -2.61 2.79 4.16
C PHE A 86 -3.33 2.78 5.51
N ASP A 87 -4.53 2.20 5.60
CA ASP A 87 -5.23 2.05 6.87
C ASP A 87 -4.48 1.14 7.86
N HIS A 88 -3.87 0.05 7.37
CA HIS A 88 -3.05 -0.81 8.22
C HIS A 88 -1.85 -0.04 8.78
N ARG A 89 -1.15 0.72 7.95
CA ARG A 89 0.00 1.52 8.38
C ARG A 89 -0.37 2.58 9.40
N LYS A 90 -1.42 3.37 9.12
CA LYS A 90 -1.92 4.36 10.07
C LYS A 90 -2.29 3.71 11.41
N LYS A 91 -2.97 2.56 11.38
CA LYS A 91 -3.27 1.84 12.62
C LYS A 91 -2.02 1.40 13.37
N MET A 92 -0.99 0.90 12.68
CA MET A 92 0.27 0.53 13.33
C MET A 92 0.94 1.74 13.97
N GLU A 93 0.86 2.92 13.35
CA GLU A 93 1.31 4.19 13.93
C GLU A 93 0.47 4.57 15.17
N ASP A 94 -0.86 4.55 15.07
CA ASP A 94 -1.80 4.91 16.14
C ASP A 94 -1.62 4.05 17.42
N ILE A 95 -1.22 2.78 17.28
CA ILE A 95 -0.97 1.87 18.42
C ILE A 95 0.49 1.88 18.91
N GLY A 96 1.32 2.81 18.42
CA GLY A 96 2.74 2.91 18.79
C GLY A 96 3.63 1.82 18.18
N ALA A 97 3.12 1.00 17.26
CA ALA A 97 3.83 -0.08 16.59
C ALA A 97 4.29 0.31 15.17
N GLY A 98 4.42 1.61 14.86
CA GLY A 98 4.75 2.11 13.52
C GLY A 98 6.05 1.51 12.96
N ALA A 99 7.08 1.38 13.80
CA ALA A 99 8.35 0.74 13.42
C ALA A 99 8.18 -0.73 13.01
N VAL A 100 7.37 -1.50 13.75
CA VAL A 100 7.03 -2.89 13.46
C VAL A 100 6.25 -2.98 12.14
N GLY A 101 5.26 -2.09 11.95
CA GLY A 101 4.46 -2.02 10.72
C GLY A 101 5.32 -1.72 9.48
N ARG A 102 6.30 -0.82 9.60
CA ARG A 102 7.27 -0.52 8.54
C ARG A 102 8.16 -1.71 8.23
N LEU A 103 8.73 -2.34 9.25
CA LEU A 103 9.57 -3.53 9.08
C LEU A 103 8.78 -4.65 8.37
N ALA A 104 7.59 -4.96 8.87
CA ALA A 104 6.70 -5.96 8.29
C ALA A 104 6.36 -5.71 6.81
N THR A 105 6.01 -4.48 6.47
CA THR A 105 5.68 -4.07 5.10
C THR A 105 6.84 -4.37 4.15
N ARG A 106 8.08 -4.05 4.56
CA ARG A 106 9.29 -4.29 3.75
C ARG A 106 9.61 -5.77 3.56
N HIS A 107 9.39 -6.59 4.59
CA HIS A 107 9.71 -8.02 4.50
C HIS A 107 8.61 -8.82 3.81
N SER A 108 7.33 -8.46 3.96
CA SER A 108 6.26 -9.03 3.13
C SER A 108 6.47 -8.72 1.64
N VAL A 109 7.13 -7.61 1.33
CA VAL A 109 7.59 -7.24 0.00
C VAL A 109 8.71 -8.14 -0.49
N LYS A 110 9.74 -8.32 0.34
CA LYS A 110 10.89 -9.16 0.01
C LYS A 110 10.45 -10.61 -0.24
N ASP A 111 9.57 -11.14 0.60
CA ASP A 111 9.04 -12.50 0.47
C ASP A 111 8.14 -12.67 -0.76
N LEU A 112 7.37 -11.65 -1.14
CA LEU A 112 6.60 -11.65 -2.40
C LEU A 112 7.51 -11.68 -3.63
N LEU A 113 8.71 -11.11 -3.54
CA LEU A 113 9.71 -11.06 -4.60
C LEU A 113 10.65 -12.28 -4.64
N LEU A 114 10.84 -12.97 -3.51
CA LEU A 114 11.63 -14.20 -3.42
C LEU A 114 10.89 -15.42 -4.01
N GLY A 115 9.61 -15.29 -4.36
CA GLY A 115 8.82 -16.32 -5.04
C GLY A 115 9.09 -16.49 -6.54
N ILE A 116 9.92 -15.63 -7.15
CA ILE A 116 10.42 -15.81 -8.53
C ILE A 116 11.95 -15.74 -8.47
N GLY A 117 12.58 -16.91 -8.43
CA GLY A 117 14.02 -17.10 -8.25
C GLY A 117 14.88 -16.49 -9.35
N LYS A 118 15.05 -15.16 -9.33
CA LYS A 118 16.13 -14.47 -10.04
C LYS A 118 16.89 -13.54 -9.08
N PRO A 119 18.23 -13.61 -9.05
CA PRO A 119 19.03 -12.60 -8.37
C PRO A 119 18.85 -11.29 -9.14
N GLY A 120 18.26 -10.28 -8.48
CA GLY A 120 17.91 -8.99 -9.10
C GLY A 120 16.41 -8.64 -9.03
N GLY A 121 15.70 -9.07 -7.97
CA GLY A 121 14.27 -8.84 -7.79
C GLY A 121 13.83 -7.39 -8.00
N CYS A 122 12.72 -7.21 -8.70
CA CYS A 122 12.11 -5.92 -8.98
C CYS A 122 11.42 -5.40 -7.71
N GLU A 123 11.97 -4.38 -7.05
CA GLU A 123 11.22 -3.12 -7.12
C GLU A 123 9.70 -3.13 -6.90
N PRO A 124 9.03 -3.31 -5.74
CA PRO A 124 7.57 -3.21 -5.72
C PRO A 124 7.17 -1.76 -5.96
N LEU A 125 6.90 -1.43 -7.23
CA LEU A 125 6.55 -0.10 -7.70
C LEU A 125 5.23 0.41 -7.10
N HIS A 126 4.40 -0.50 -6.57
CA HIS A 126 3.10 -0.20 -5.98
C HIS A 126 3.15 0.22 -4.51
N LEU A 127 4.33 0.21 -3.87
CA LEU A 127 4.46 0.56 -2.46
C LEU A 127 5.28 1.81 -2.30
N PHE A 128 4.60 2.85 -1.84
CA PHE A 128 5.22 4.13 -1.54
C PHE A 128 4.94 4.51 -0.07
N PRO A 129 5.92 5.16 0.57
CA PRO A 129 5.89 5.49 1.99
C PRO A 129 4.80 6.52 2.35
N SER A 130 4.51 7.45 1.45
CA SER A 130 3.56 8.56 1.61
C SER A 130 2.60 8.60 0.41
N ALA A 131 1.37 9.07 0.58
CA ALA A 131 0.42 9.32 -0.51
C ALA A 131 -0.75 10.21 -0.06
N VAL A 132 -1.43 10.81 -1.03
CA VAL A 132 -2.80 11.30 -0.86
C VAL A 132 -3.73 10.26 -1.48
N LEU A 133 -4.52 9.58 -0.65
CA LEU A 133 -5.45 8.55 -1.09
C LEU A 133 -6.85 9.14 -1.24
N THR A 134 -7.39 9.08 -2.45
CA THR A 134 -8.77 9.43 -2.78
C THR A 134 -9.56 8.16 -3.08
N VAL A 135 -10.57 7.88 -2.27
CA VAL A 135 -11.43 6.71 -2.40
C VAL A 135 -12.78 7.14 -2.96
N ASN A 136 -13.15 6.58 -4.11
CA ASN A 136 -14.49 6.75 -4.67
C ASN A 136 -15.49 5.85 -3.93
N ARG A 137 -16.39 6.45 -3.16
CA ARG A 137 -17.49 5.79 -2.46
C ARG A 137 -18.81 5.84 -3.24
N GLY A 138 -18.79 6.42 -4.44
CA GLY A 138 -19.96 6.48 -5.31
C GLY A 138 -20.41 5.10 -5.77
N PRO A 139 -21.68 4.97 -6.21
CA PRO A 139 -22.23 3.69 -6.64
C PRO A 139 -21.50 3.17 -7.88
N SER A 140 -21.00 1.93 -7.77
CA SER A 140 -20.32 1.23 -8.84
C SER A 140 -21.04 -0.09 -9.11
N PRO A 141 -21.72 -0.24 -10.26
CA PRO A 141 -22.59 -1.39 -10.52
C PRO A 141 -21.82 -2.69 -10.68
N ASP A 142 -20.59 -2.62 -11.20
CA ASP A 142 -19.71 -3.78 -11.36
C ASP A 142 -18.24 -3.39 -11.26
N PHE A 143 -17.38 -4.42 -11.27
CA PHE A 143 -15.92 -4.27 -11.29
C PHE A 143 -15.42 -3.42 -12.46
N LYS A 144 -15.95 -3.60 -13.67
CA LYS A 144 -15.47 -2.87 -14.86
C LYS A 144 -15.73 -1.37 -14.74
N SER A 145 -16.87 -1.01 -14.17
CA SER A 145 -17.26 0.35 -13.87
C SER A 145 -16.40 0.94 -12.75
N ALA A 146 -16.13 0.13 -11.72
CA ALA A 146 -15.26 0.49 -10.60
C ALA A 146 -13.77 0.59 -10.97
N HIS A 147 -13.30 -0.08 -12.02
CA HIS A 147 -11.92 -0.02 -12.48
C HIS A 147 -11.73 0.97 -13.63
N GLY A 148 -12.76 1.20 -14.43
CA GLY A 148 -12.73 2.11 -15.56
C GLY A 148 -12.50 3.57 -15.14
N ILE A 149 -11.73 4.30 -15.94
CA ILE A 149 -11.39 5.69 -15.63
C ILE A 149 -12.61 6.63 -15.69
N HIS A 150 -13.65 6.27 -16.46
CA HIS A 150 -14.88 7.06 -16.62
C HIS A 150 -15.58 7.40 -15.30
N GLN A 151 -15.42 6.58 -14.26
CA GLN A 151 -16.00 6.83 -12.95
C GLN A 151 -15.59 8.17 -12.34
N TRP A 152 -14.40 8.69 -12.71
CA TRP A 152 -13.79 9.88 -12.12
C TRP A 152 -14.38 11.19 -12.66
N TRP A 153 -15.31 11.11 -13.62
CA TRP A 153 -15.99 12.27 -14.22
C TRP A 153 -17.53 12.14 -14.17
N ARG A 154 -18.06 11.37 -13.21
CA ARG A 154 -19.50 11.23 -13.02
C ARG A 154 -20.09 12.36 -12.16
N PRO A 155 -21.36 12.74 -12.36
CA PRO A 155 -22.01 13.78 -11.55
C PRO A 155 -22.29 13.33 -10.11
N ASP A 156 -22.37 12.02 -9.86
CA ASP A 156 -22.66 11.41 -8.55
C ASP A 156 -21.40 10.97 -7.78
N LEU A 157 -20.29 11.67 -7.99
CA LEU A 157 -19.03 11.41 -7.30
C LEU A 157 -19.16 11.61 -5.78
N ALA A 158 -18.82 10.58 -5.02
CA ALA A 158 -18.68 10.65 -3.57
C ALA A 158 -17.23 10.33 -3.20
N LEU A 159 -16.37 11.36 -3.12
CA LEU A 159 -14.94 11.19 -2.91
C LEU A 159 -14.55 11.40 -1.44
N GLU A 160 -13.79 10.45 -0.89
CA GLU A 160 -13.16 10.55 0.42
C GLU A 160 -11.65 10.71 0.24
N CYS A 161 -11.07 11.81 0.71
CA CYS A 161 -9.64 12.08 0.56
C CYS A 161 -8.92 12.04 1.92
N ARG A 162 -7.77 11.35 1.97
CA ARG A 162 -6.93 11.23 3.17
C ARG A 162 -5.45 11.31 2.80
N ALA A 163 -4.69 12.11 3.54
CA ALA A 163 -3.24 12.14 3.42
C ALA A 163 -2.58 11.14 4.38
N TYR A 164 -1.59 10.42 3.89
CA TYR A 164 -0.73 9.52 4.65
C TYR A 164 0.72 9.95 4.44
N SER A 165 1.38 10.34 5.52
CA SER A 165 2.77 10.79 5.50
C SER A 165 3.67 9.79 6.22
N TYR A 166 4.84 9.52 5.65
CA TYR A 166 5.88 8.78 6.33
C TYR A 166 6.64 9.67 7.33
N ALA A 167 6.61 9.29 8.60
CA ALA A 167 7.35 9.91 9.70
C ALA A 167 8.52 9.04 10.17
#